data_AF-A0A9X8NXG9-F1
#
_entry.id   AF-A0A9X8NXG9-F1
#
_cell.length_a   1.000
_cell.length_b   1.000
_cell.length_c   1.000
_cell.angle_alpha   90.00
_cell.angle_beta   90.00
_cell.angle_gamma   90.00
#
_symmetry.space_group_name_H-M   'P 1'
#
loop_
_entity.id
_entity.type
_entity.pdbx_description
1 polymer ?
#
loop_
_entity_poly.entity_id
_entity_poly.type
_entity_poly.pdbx_seq_one_letter_code
_entity_poly.pdbx_strand_id
1 'polypeptide(L)'
;MTLFTTGEVYKVTGLTERSIRYYSNLDLLNAKRNDNGQLVLFKSDLEKIVQILAAKITGYKLKALIDRQPSLTFIKNDMTQMIADLENILLHLELTDSEEDLMKNIKLLQNYNTRYLRKR
;
A
#
# COMPACT_ATOMS: atom_id res chain seq x y z
N MET A 1 -19.08 19.38 7.35
CA MET A 1 -18.00 18.41 7.06
C MET A 1 -17.34 18.04 8.38
N THR A 2 -17.20 16.76 8.68
CA THR A 2 -16.49 16.30 9.87
C THR A 2 -14.98 16.41 9.64
N LEU A 3 -14.29 17.05 10.59
CA LEU A 3 -12.83 17.16 10.64
C LEU A 3 -12.30 16.16 11.66
N PHE A 4 -11.18 15.53 11.34
CA PHE A 4 -10.48 14.62 12.24
C PHE A 4 -9.11 15.19 12.57
N THR A 5 -8.81 15.35 13.85
CA THR A 5 -7.46 15.66 14.30
C THR A 5 -6.55 14.44 14.07
N THR A 6 -5.25 14.68 13.88
CA THR A 6 -4.25 13.61 13.81
C THR A 6 -4.25 12.71 15.05
N GLY A 7 -4.56 13.28 16.23
CA GLY A 7 -4.69 12.55 17.49
C GLY A 7 -5.86 11.56 17.49
N GLU A 8 -7.02 11.95 16.96
CA GLU A 8 -8.17 11.04 16.81
C GLU A 8 -7.86 9.91 15.82
N VAL A 9 -7.26 10.25 14.68
CA VAL A 9 -6.85 9.25 13.67
C VAL A 9 -5.84 8.27 14.25
N TYR A 10 -4.84 8.75 14.99
CA TYR A 10 -3.84 7.91 15.64
C TYR A 10 -4.45 6.93 16.63
N LYS A 11 -5.37 7.39 17.49
CA LYS A 11 -6.04 6.53 18.50
C LYS A 11 -6.77 5.34 17.89
N VAL A 12 -7.34 5.51 16.69
CA VAL A 12 -8.13 4.46 16.02
C VAL A 12 -7.26 3.59 15.12
N THR A 13 -6.29 4.17 14.41
CA THR A 13 -5.60 3.50 13.30
C THR A 13 -4.12 3.19 13.56
N GLY A 14 -3.53 3.79 14.60
CA GLY A 14 -2.09 3.79 14.82
C GLY A 14 -1.30 4.66 13.84
N LEU A 15 -1.94 5.34 12.88
CA LEU A 15 -1.25 6.21 11.93
C LEU A 15 -0.78 7.49 12.62
N THR A 16 0.54 7.65 12.71
CA THR A 16 1.14 8.81 13.39
C THR A 16 0.94 10.11 12.62
N GLU A 17 0.90 11.23 13.34
CA GLU A 17 0.94 12.56 12.72
C GLU A 17 2.15 12.74 11.80
N ARG A 18 3.30 12.14 12.15
CA ARG A 18 4.52 12.17 11.33
C ARG A 18 4.26 11.57 9.95
N SER A 19 3.57 10.42 9.88
CA SER A 19 3.21 9.78 8.61
C SER A 19 2.25 10.63 7.78
N ILE A 20 1.22 11.22 8.43
CA ILE A 20 0.25 12.09 7.77
C ILE A 20 0.93 13.33 7.18
N ARG A 21 1.81 13.97 7.97
CA ARG A 21 2.62 15.12 7.52
C ARG A 21 3.53 14.74 6.37
N TYR A 22 4.15 13.56 6.42
CA TYR A 22 4.99 13.07 5.34
C TYR A 22 4.21 12.88 4.03
N TYR A 23 3.00 12.30 4.07
CA TYR A 23 2.13 12.19 2.89
C TYR A 23 1.69 13.56 2.37
N SER A 24 1.38 14.50 3.28
CA SER A 24 1.03 15.87 2.89
C SER A 24 2.20 16.60 2.22
N ASN A 25 3.43 16.43 2.72
CA ASN A 25 4.63 17.04 2.13
C ASN A 25 4.99 16.45 0.75
N LEU A 26 4.44 15.29 0.42
CA LEU A 26 4.58 14.65 -0.90
C LEU A 26 3.41 14.98 -1.83
N ASP A 27 2.54 15.92 -1.46
CA ASP A 27 1.31 16.29 -2.18
C ASP A 27 0.33 15.12 -2.41
N LEU A 28 0.47 14.05 -1.63
CA LEU A 28 -0.41 12.88 -1.70
C LEU A 28 -1.73 13.11 -0.96
N LEU A 29 -1.81 14.09 -0.06
CA LEU A 29 -3.05 14.52 0.60
C LEU A 29 -2.96 15.98 1.02
N ASN A 30 -4.09 16.62 1.30
CA ASN A 30 -4.16 18.07 1.55
C ASN A 30 -4.63 18.34 2.98
N ALA A 31 -3.88 17.83 3.95
CA ALA A 31 -4.15 18.07 5.36
C ALA A 31 -4.07 19.58 5.66
N LYS A 32 -5.04 20.10 6.40
CA LYS A 32 -5.11 21.52 6.76
C LYS A 32 -4.76 21.72 8.22
N ARG A 33 -4.51 22.96 8.62
CA ARG A 33 -4.47 23.35 10.03
C ARG A 33 -5.82 23.95 10.42
N ASN A 34 -6.31 23.59 11.60
CA ASN A 34 -7.44 24.30 12.22
C ASN A 34 -6.98 25.62 12.85
N ASP A 35 -7.91 26.37 13.44
CA ASP A 35 -7.64 27.68 14.06
C ASP A 35 -6.65 27.60 15.23
N ASN A 36 -6.54 26.43 15.87
CA ASN A 36 -5.57 26.14 16.93
C ASN A 36 -4.20 25.70 16.39
N GLY A 37 -3.99 25.75 15.08
CA GLY A 37 -2.76 25.33 14.41
C GLY A 37 -2.56 23.81 14.34
N GLN A 38 -3.54 22.99 14.76
CA GLN A 38 -3.44 21.53 14.74
C GLN A 38 -3.71 20.98 13.34
N LEU A 39 -3.00 19.93 12.95
CA LEU A 39 -3.24 19.26 11.67
C LEU A 39 -4.56 18.49 11.74
N VAL A 40 -5.43 18.73 10.76
CA VAL A 40 -6.76 18.14 10.63
C VAL A 40 -6.97 17.58 9.22
N LEU A 41 -7.76 16.51 9.17
CA LEU A 41 -8.05 15.74 7.96
C LEU A 41 -9.54 15.79 7.66
N PHE A 42 -9.86 15.94 6.38
CA PHE A 42 -11.20 15.71 5.86
C PHE A 42 -11.38 14.25 5.46
N LYS A 43 -12.64 13.86 5.23
CA LYS A 43 -12.96 12.53 4.67
C LYS A 43 -12.14 12.20 3.42
N SER A 44 -11.96 13.15 2.50
CA SER A 44 -11.17 12.95 1.29
C SER A 44 -9.70 12.64 1.57
N ASP A 45 -9.12 13.20 2.64
CA ASP A 45 -7.75 12.85 3.03
C ASP A 45 -7.67 11.43 3.59
N LEU A 46 -8.70 10.98 4.33
CA LEU A 46 -8.80 9.59 4.79
C LEU A 46 -8.94 8.61 3.62
N GLU A 47 -9.73 8.95 2.60
CA GLU A 47 -9.86 8.16 1.37
C GLU A 47 -8.51 8.03 0.64
N LYS A 48 -7.74 9.10 0.55
CA LYS A 48 -6.38 9.07 -0.01
C LYS A 48 -5.42 8.24 0.86
N ILE A 49 -5.51 8.33 2.18
CA ILE A 49 -4.73 7.48 3.10
C ILE A 49 -5.03 6.00 2.85
N VAL A 50 -6.29 5.61 2.68
CA VAL A 50 -6.67 4.23 2.32
C VAL A 50 -5.99 3.78 1.03
N GLN A 51 -6.02 4.61 -0.02
CA GLN A 51 -5.35 4.32 -1.29
C GLN A 51 -3.84 4.18 -1.14
N ILE A 52 -3.19 5.09 -0.40
CA ILE A 52 -1.74 5.05 -0.14
C ILE A 52 -1.36 3.74 0.57
N LEU A 53 -2.10 3.36 1.60
CA LEU A 53 -1.84 2.13 2.36
C LEU A 53 -2.07 0.88 1.51
N ALA A 54 -3.16 0.82 0.74
CA ALA A 54 -3.45 -0.30 -0.15
C ALA A 54 -2.38 -0.45 -1.26
N ALA A 55 -1.92 0.66 -1.84
CA ALA A 55 -0.89 0.62 -2.86
C ALA A 55 0.48 0.18 -2.29
N LYS A 56 0.79 0.53 -1.05
CA LYS A 56 2.01 0.02 -0.38
C LYS A 56 2.00 -1.49 -0.23
N ILE A 57 0.83 -2.11 0.01
CA ILE A 57 0.71 -3.58 0.10
C ILE A 57 1.11 -4.24 -1.23
N THR A 58 0.71 -3.64 -2.35
CA THR A 58 1.01 -4.16 -3.70
C THR A 58 2.38 -3.72 -4.24
N GLY A 59 3.24 -3.18 -3.37
CA GLY A 59 4.63 -2.87 -3.70
C GLY A 59 4.90 -1.48 -4.24
N TYR A 60 3.89 -0.60 -4.38
CA TYR A 60 4.14 0.74 -4.91
C TYR A 60 5.01 1.55 -3.95
N LYS A 61 6.05 2.17 -4.51
CA LYS A 61 6.76 3.25 -3.82
C LYS A 61 5.92 4.51 -3.82
N LEU A 62 6.03 5.31 -2.77
CA LEU A 62 5.30 6.58 -2.64
C LEU A 62 5.53 7.52 -3.82
N LYS A 63 6.76 7.59 -4.35
CA LYS A 63 7.07 8.40 -5.54
C LYS A 63 6.21 8.00 -6.75
N ALA A 64 6.02 6.69 -6.98
CA ALA A 64 5.20 6.22 -8.08
C ALA A 64 3.71 6.55 -7.90
N LEU A 65 3.24 6.74 -6.66
CA LEU A 65 1.86 7.18 -6.39
C LEU A 65 1.64 8.64 -6.78
N ILE A 66 2.66 9.49 -6.63
CA ILE A 66 2.62 10.89 -7.06
C ILE A 66 2.44 10.94 -8.58
N ASP A 67 3.24 10.17 -9.31
CA ASP A 67 3.29 10.22 -10.78
C ASP A 67 2.07 9.54 -11.44
N ARG A 68 1.61 8.41 -10.87
CA ARG A 68 0.61 7.55 -11.53
C ARG A 68 -0.80 7.66 -10.98
N GLN A 69 -0.94 8.10 -9.73
CA GLN A 69 -2.21 8.22 -9.00
C GLN A 69 -3.20 7.07 -9.30
N PRO A 70 -2.81 5.80 -9.08
CA PRO A 70 -3.64 4.67 -9.45
C PRO A 70 -4.95 4.70 -8.67
N SER A 71 -6.06 4.41 -9.36
CA SER A 71 -7.37 4.33 -8.73
C SER A 71 -7.44 3.16 -7.74
N LEU A 72 -8.32 3.25 -6.75
CA LEU A 72 -8.52 2.15 -5.80
C LEU A 72 -8.95 0.84 -6.49
N THR A 73 -9.71 0.92 -7.58
CA THR A 73 -10.09 -0.24 -8.41
C THR A 73 -8.86 -0.89 -9.02
N PHE A 74 -7.92 -0.10 -9.55
CA PHE A 74 -6.68 -0.63 -10.11
C PHE A 74 -5.84 -1.33 -9.03
N ILE A 75 -5.69 -0.69 -7.86
CA ILE A 75 -4.98 -1.28 -6.71
C ILE A 75 -5.64 -2.58 -6.27
N LYS A 76 -6.98 -2.62 -6.22
CA LYS A 76 -7.73 -3.84 -5.88
C LYS A 76 -7.44 -4.99 -6.85
N ASN A 77 -7.39 -4.72 -8.15
CA ASN A 77 -7.04 -5.74 -9.15
C ASN A 77 -5.60 -6.24 -8.95
N ASP A 78 -4.65 -5.34 -8.67
CA ASP A 78 -3.27 -5.70 -8.31
C ASP A 78 -3.25 -6.60 -7.06
N MET A 79 -4.08 -6.35 -6.05
CA MET A 79 -4.19 -7.19 -4.85
C MET A 79 -4.79 -8.57 -5.17
N THR A 80 -5.84 -8.65 -6.00
CA THR A 80 -6.42 -9.93 -6.42
C THR A 80 -5.39 -10.79 -7.14
N GLN A 81 -4.59 -10.18 -8.01
CA GLN A 81 -3.51 -10.90 -8.69
C GLN A 81 -2.38 -11.31 -7.73
N MET A 82 -2.05 -10.48 -6.75
CA MET A 82 -1.08 -10.80 -5.71
C MET A 82 -1.52 -12.03 -4.89
N ILE A 83 -2.82 -12.16 -4.59
CA ILE A 83 -3.40 -13.34 -3.93
C ILE A 83 -3.23 -14.58 -4.82
N ALA A 84 -3.65 -14.51 -6.09
CA ALA A 84 -3.52 -15.64 -7.01
C ALA A 84 -2.05 -16.09 -7.18
N ASP A 85 -1.11 -15.13 -7.26
CA ASP A 85 0.32 -15.42 -7.35
C ASP A 85 0.83 -16.12 -6.07
N LEU A 86 0.36 -15.70 -4.87
CA LEU A 86 0.69 -16.34 -3.60
C LEU A 86 0.09 -17.74 -3.45
N GLU A 87 -1.18 -17.92 -3.82
CA GLU A 87 -1.84 -19.24 -3.80
C GLU A 87 -1.10 -20.23 -4.68
N ASN A 88 -0.67 -19.80 -5.87
CA ASN A 88 0.13 -20.63 -6.76
C ASN A 88 1.51 -20.98 -6.17
N ILE A 89 2.14 -20.04 -5.46
CA ILE A 89 3.39 -20.32 -4.73
C ILE A 89 3.14 -21.36 -3.63
N LEU A 90 2.12 -21.18 -2.80
CA LEU A 90 1.81 -22.09 -1.70
C LEU A 90 1.55 -23.52 -2.21
N LEU A 91 0.82 -23.66 -3.31
CA LEU A 91 0.56 -24.96 -3.94
C LEU A 91 1.84 -25.69 -4.38
N HIS A 92 2.85 -24.94 -4.86
CA HIS A 92 4.07 -25.54 -5.41
C HIS A 92 5.19 -25.69 -4.38
N LEU A 93 5.16 -24.92 -3.29
CA LEU A 93 6.17 -25.01 -2.22
C LEU A 93 6.19 -26.38 -1.54
N GLU A 94 5.08 -27.12 -1.61
CA GLU A 94 5.00 -28.49 -1.11
C GLU A 94 5.70 -29.52 -2.02
N LEU A 95 5.99 -29.16 -3.26
CA LEU A 95 6.65 -30.02 -4.24
C LEU A 95 8.14 -29.68 -4.28
N THR A 96 8.97 -30.51 -3.66
CA THR A 96 10.44 -30.33 -3.63
C THR A 96 11.20 -31.61 -3.96
N ASP A 97 10.52 -32.60 -4.55
CA ASP A 97 11.04 -33.95 -4.73
C ASP A 97 12.04 -34.06 -5.90
N SER A 98 12.05 -33.07 -6.80
CA SER A 98 12.94 -33.03 -7.96
C SER A 98 13.61 -31.66 -8.15
N GLU A 99 14.72 -31.64 -8.89
CA GLU A 99 15.37 -30.40 -9.32
C GLU A 99 14.43 -29.53 -10.15
N GLU A 100 13.55 -30.13 -10.96
CA GLU A 100 12.55 -29.42 -11.75
C GLU A 100 11.54 -28.68 -10.85
N ASP A 101 11.06 -29.33 -9.79
CA ASP A 101 10.15 -28.72 -8.82
C ASP A 101 10.82 -27.56 -8.08
N LEU A 102 12.08 -27.74 -7.65
CA LEU A 102 12.87 -26.68 -7.03
C LEU A 102 13.08 -25.49 -7.99
N MET A 103 13.39 -25.75 -9.25
CA MET A 103 13.54 -24.70 -10.28
C MET A 103 12.23 -23.96 -10.53
N LYS A 104 11.10 -24.67 -10.55
CA LYS A 104 9.76 -24.08 -10.66
C LYS A 104 9.45 -23.18 -9.46
N ASN A 105 9.73 -23.64 -8.25
CA ASN A 105 9.58 -22.85 -7.03
C ASN A 105 10.43 -21.58 -7.05
N ILE A 106 11.71 -21.68 -7.43
CA ILE A 106 12.60 -20.52 -7.58
C ILE A 106 12.00 -19.51 -8.57
N LYS A 107 11.50 -19.97 -9.72
CA LYS A 107 10.89 -19.11 -10.74
C LYS A 107 9.66 -18.37 -10.21
N LEU A 108 8.74 -19.08 -9.53
CA LEU A 108 7.54 -18.47 -8.97
C LEU A 108 7.88 -17.41 -7.91
N LEU A 109 8.79 -17.73 -6.99
CA LEU A 109 9.25 -16.80 -5.95
C LEU A 109 9.95 -15.57 -6.54
N GLN A 110 10.81 -15.73 -7.55
CA GLN A 110 11.48 -14.62 -8.23
C GLN A 110 10.50 -13.70 -8.95
N ASN A 111 9.49 -14.28 -9.63
CA ASN A 111 8.45 -13.50 -10.29
C ASN A 111 7.66 -12.65 -9.30
N TYR A 112 7.23 -13.25 -8.18
CA TYR A 112 6.51 -12.54 -7.13
C TYR A 112 7.36 -11.41 -6.51
N ASN A 113 8.62 -11.70 -6.17
CA ASN A 113 9.55 -10.71 -5.62
C ASN A 113 9.77 -9.55 -6.58
N THR A 114 9.93 -9.83 -7.87
CA THR A 114 10.12 -8.80 -8.90
C THR A 114 8.87 -7.93 -9.04
N ARG A 115 7.69 -8.54 -9.01
CA ARG A 115 6.42 -7.87 -9.22
C ARG A 115 5.96 -7.01 -8.04
N TYR A 116 6.16 -7.46 -6.81
CA TYR A 116 5.58 -6.81 -5.63
C TYR A 116 6.60 -6.32 -4.59
N LEU A 117 7.77 -6.96 -4.44
CA LEU A 117 8.75 -6.51 -3.46
C LEU A 117 9.79 -5.56 -4.04
N ARG A 118 10.09 -5.71 -5.34
CA ARG A 118 11.07 -4.91 -6.08
C ARG A 118 10.44 -3.94 -7.08
N LYS A 119 9.11 -3.76 -7.03
CA LYS A 119 8.36 -2.85 -7.90
C LYS A 119 9.01 -1.46 -7.79
N ARG A 120 9.71 -1.05 -8.86
CA ARG A 120 10.56 0.15 -8.83
C ARG A 120 9.76 1.43 -8.89
#